data_AF-B4SDU5-F1
#
_entry.id   AF-B4SDU5-F1
#
_cell.length_a   1.000
_cell.length_b   1.000
_cell.length_c   1.000
_cell.angle_alpha   90.00
_cell.angle_beta   90.00
_cell.angle_gamma   90.00
#
_symmetry.space_group_name_H-M   'P 1'
#
loop_
_entity.id
_entity.type
_entity.pdbx_description
1 polymer ?
#
loop_
_entity_poly.entity_id
_entity_poly.type
_entity_poly.pdbx_seq_one_letter_code
_entity_poly.pdbx_strand_id
1 'polypeptide(L)'
;MNTVTHRDYEQMLIRIARVLPSSRVEQLVDFARFLEAQILSEDLIKQESLTEIEADNEQWDALMATDESQALLEKMAGEALAEHRAGKTRPMSFNHKGGIVPG
;
A
#
# COMPACT_ATOMS: atom_id res chain seq x y z
N MET A 1 -18.95 16.67 33.46
CA MET A 1 -18.12 16.12 32.36
C MET A 1 -19.03 15.97 31.15
N ASN A 2 -18.90 16.85 30.15
CA ASN A 2 -19.79 16.86 28.99
C ASN A 2 -19.36 15.76 28.02
N THR A 3 -20.18 14.72 27.87
CA THR A 3 -20.08 13.76 26.77
C THR A 3 -20.61 14.44 25.50
N VAL A 4 -19.76 15.22 24.83
CA VAL A 4 -20.09 15.78 23.52
C VAL A 4 -20.21 14.60 22.54
N THR A 5 -21.36 14.47 21.89
CA THR A 5 -21.63 13.35 20.98
C THR A 5 -21.12 13.68 19.57
N HIS A 6 -20.86 12.65 18.75
CA HIS A 6 -20.44 12.80 17.35
C HIS A 6 -21.35 13.77 16.55
N ARG A 7 -22.65 13.75 16.86
CA ARG A 7 -23.66 14.61 16.23
C ARG A 7 -23.48 16.09 16.56
N ASP A 8 -22.97 16.42 17.73
CA ASP A 8 -22.73 17.80 18.15
C ASP A 8 -21.55 18.40 17.39
N TYR A 9 -20.49 17.60 17.19
CA TYR A 9 -19.33 17.98 16.38
C TYR A 9 -19.68 18.15 14.91
N GLU A 10 -20.51 17.26 14.35
CA GLU A 10 -21.01 17.37 12.98
C GLU A 10 -21.77 18.68 12.75
N GLN A 11 -22.71 19.01 13.65
CA GLN A 11 -23.46 20.27 13.56
C GLN A 11 -22.55 21.48 13.70
N MET A 12 -21.54 21.42 14.55
CA MET A 12 -20.57 22.49 14.72
C MET A 12 -19.73 22.71 13.45
N LEU A 13 -19.25 21.64 12.80
CA LEU A 13 -18.52 21.72 11.54
C LEU A 13 -19.36 22.33 10.41
N ILE A 14 -20.63 21.93 10.29
CA ILE A 14 -21.55 22.51 9.29
C ILE A 14 -21.75 24.01 9.54
N ARG A 15 -21.89 24.43 10.80
CA ARG A 15 -22.03 25.86 11.15
C ARG A 15 -20.77 26.64 10.78
N ILE A 16 -19.59 26.10 11.08
CA ILE A 16 -18.30 26.73 10.73
C ILE A 16 -18.15 26.86 9.22
N ALA A 17 -18.40 25.79 8.46
CA ALA A 17 -18.28 25.80 7.00
C ALA A 17 -19.20 26.83 6.32
N ARG A 18 -20.38 27.11 6.89
CA ARG A 18 -21.35 28.08 6.33
C ARG A 18 -20.93 29.54 6.45
N VAL A 19 -20.09 29.89 7.43
CA VAL A 19 -19.66 31.28 7.67
C VAL A 19 -18.25 31.57 7.17
N LEU A 20 -17.51 30.54 6.77
CA LEU A 20 -16.15 30.70 6.27
C LEU A 20 -16.12 31.21 4.82
N PRO A 21 -15.13 32.06 4.47
CA PRO A 21 -14.81 32.35 3.08
C PRO A 21 -14.44 31.07 2.32
N SER A 22 -14.72 31.03 1.01
CA SER A 22 -14.48 29.85 0.16
C SER A 22 -13.06 29.29 0.25
N SER A 23 -12.04 30.17 0.28
CA SER A 23 -10.64 29.77 0.44
C SER A 23 -10.32 29.06 1.75
N ARG A 24 -11.09 29.31 2.82
CA ARG A 24 -10.96 28.64 4.11
C ARG A 24 -11.77 27.34 4.17
N VAL A 25 -12.86 27.25 3.41
CA VAL A 25 -13.62 26.00 3.24
C VAL A 25 -12.78 24.96 2.49
N GLU A 26 -12.05 25.36 1.45
CA GLU A 26 -11.12 24.48 0.73
C GLU A 26 -10.06 23.89 1.68
N GLN A 27 -9.43 24.72 2.52
CA GLN A 27 -8.46 24.25 3.52
C GLN A 27 -9.06 23.26 4.52
N LEU A 28 -10.33 23.48 4.92
CA LEU A 28 -11.03 22.58 5.84
C LEU A 28 -11.29 21.21 5.19
N VAL A 29 -11.65 21.20 3.90
CA VAL A 29 -11.84 19.97 3.12
C VAL A 29 -10.52 19.22 2.95
N ASP A 30 -9.44 19.94 2.64
CA ASP A 30 -8.10 19.34 2.50
C ASP A 30 -7.64 18.71 3.82
N PHE A 31 -7.88 19.39 4.94
CA PHE A 31 -7.56 18.84 6.26
C PHE A 31 -8.41 17.61 6.60
N ALA A 32 -9.71 17.62 6.28
CA ALA A 32 -10.58 16.45 6.49
C ALA A 32 -10.12 15.24 5.65
N ARG A 33 -9.72 15.47 4.40
CA ARG A 33 -9.14 14.43 3.52
C ARG A 33 -7.82 13.90 4.05
N PHE A 34 -6.99 14.77 4.62
CA PHE A 34 -5.74 14.35 5.26
C PHE A 34 -6.01 13.40 6.43
N LEU A 35 -6.99 13.71 7.29
CA LEU A 35 -7.38 12.83 8.39
C LEU A 35 -7.97 11.49 7.90
N GLU A 36 -8.81 11.53 6.87
CA GLU A 36 -9.32 10.31 6.22
C GLU A 36 -8.18 9.44 5.68
N ALA A 37 -7.19 10.05 5.03
CA ALA A 37 -6.02 9.36 4.53
C ALA A 37 -5.13 8.80 5.65
N GLN A 38 -5.01 9.49 6.79
CA GLN A 38 -4.29 8.96 7.97
C GLN A 38 -4.97 7.71 8.52
N ILE A 39 -6.29 7.68 8.61
CA ILE A 39 -7.02 6.49 9.09
C ILE A 39 -6.81 5.31 8.13
N LEU A 40 -6.95 5.55 6.83
CA LEU A 40 -6.68 4.52 5.81
C LEU A 40 -5.22 4.06 5.83
N SER A 41 -4.30 4.99 6.07
CA SER A 41 -2.88 4.70 6.22
C SER A 41 -2.60 3.94 7.49
N GLU A 42 -3.25 4.22 8.62
CA GLU A 42 -3.11 3.47 9.87
C GLU A 42 -3.68 2.05 9.74
N ASP A 43 -4.78 1.87 9.00
CA ASP A 43 -5.31 0.56 8.66
C ASP A 43 -4.39 -0.23 7.71
N LEU A 44 -3.75 0.45 6.75
CA LEU A 44 -2.67 -0.14 5.94
C LEU A 44 -1.36 -0.35 6.73
N ILE A 45 -1.11 0.49 7.73
CA ILE A 45 0.01 0.46 8.68
C ILE A 45 -0.39 -0.34 9.94
N LYS A 46 -1.23 -1.37 9.77
CA LYS A 46 -0.97 -2.63 10.48
C LYS A 46 0.28 -3.26 9.86
N GLN A 47 1.38 -2.53 9.97
CA GLN A 47 2.71 -2.96 9.56
C GLN A 47 3.12 -4.06 10.50
N GLU A 48 3.65 -5.14 9.93
CA GLU A 48 4.43 -6.11 10.66
C GLU A 48 5.48 -5.34 11.48
N SER A 49 5.56 -5.67 12.76
CA SER A 49 6.62 -5.18 13.62
C SER A 49 7.99 -5.56 13.03
N LEU A 50 9.02 -4.78 13.33
CA LEU A 50 10.38 -5.11 12.88
C LEU A 50 10.78 -6.54 13.25
N THR A 51 10.35 -7.02 14.42
CA THR A 51 10.58 -8.40 14.88
C THR A 51 9.84 -9.44 14.05
N GLU A 52 8.63 -9.14 13.56
CA GLU A 52 7.88 -10.04 12.67
C GLU A 52 8.55 -10.09 11.29
N ILE A 53 9.00 -8.95 10.77
CA ILE A 53 9.74 -8.85 9.51
C ILE A 53 11.06 -9.63 9.59
N GLU A 54 11.81 -9.48 10.68
CA GLU A 54 13.07 -10.21 10.91
C GLU A 54 12.83 -11.72 10.96
N ALA A 55 11.81 -12.16 11.69
CA ALA A 55 11.46 -13.59 11.78
C ALA A 55 11.01 -14.17 10.43
N ASP A 56 10.24 -13.42 9.63
CA ASP A 56 9.84 -13.86 8.28
C ASP A 56 11.06 -13.96 7.37
N ASN A 57 11.95 -12.95 7.39
CA ASN A 57 13.20 -12.97 6.62
C ASN A 57 14.09 -14.16 6.99
N GLU A 58 14.23 -14.49 8.27
CA GLU A 58 15.00 -15.67 8.71
C GLU A 58 14.39 -16.99 8.19
N GLN A 59 13.07 -17.09 8.11
CA GLN A 59 12.39 -18.26 7.51
C GLN A 59 12.66 -18.34 6.01
N TRP A 60 12.59 -17.21 5.29
CA TRP A 60 12.93 -17.14 3.88
C TRP A 60 14.39 -17.52 3.64
N ASP A 61 15.32 -17.00 4.43
CA ASP A 61 16.74 -17.32 4.33
C ASP A 61 17.00 -18.81 4.56
N ALA A 62 16.36 -19.41 5.56
CA ALA A 62 16.47 -20.84 5.83
C ALA A 62 15.92 -21.68 4.66
N LEU A 63 14.78 -21.30 4.10
CA LEU A 63 14.18 -21.98 2.95
C LEU A 63 15.09 -21.86 1.71
N MET A 64 15.62 -20.68 1.45
CA MET A 64 16.49 -20.38 0.31
C MET A 64 17.87 -21.02 0.45
N ALA A 65 18.32 -21.36 1.65
CA ALA A 65 19.58 -22.05 1.87
C ALA A 65 19.54 -23.56 1.58
N THR A 66 18.36 -24.15 1.35
CA THR A 66 18.24 -25.59 1.08
C THR A 66 18.68 -25.96 -0.34
N ASP A 67 19.32 -27.12 -0.49
CA ASP A 67 19.73 -27.62 -1.81
C ASP A 67 18.53 -27.83 -2.76
N GLU A 68 17.38 -28.21 -2.20
CA GLU A 68 16.14 -28.40 -2.95
C GLU A 68 15.62 -27.08 -3.55
N SER A 69 15.59 -26.01 -2.74
CA SER A 69 15.14 -24.70 -3.23
C SER A 69 16.11 -24.12 -4.25
N GLN A 70 17.43 -24.28 -4.04
CA GLN A 70 18.45 -23.87 -5.01
C GLN A 70 18.29 -24.59 -6.34
N ALA A 71 18.13 -25.92 -6.32
CA ALA A 71 17.92 -26.70 -7.53
C ALA A 71 16.63 -26.32 -8.27
N LEU A 72 15.54 -26.05 -7.53
CA LEU A 72 14.29 -25.60 -8.09
C LEU A 72 14.41 -24.22 -8.75
N LEU A 73 15.06 -23.26 -8.08
CA LEU A 73 15.26 -21.92 -8.60
C LEU A 73 16.16 -21.92 -9.84
N GLU A 74 17.23 -22.71 -9.85
CA GLU A 74 18.10 -22.87 -11.02
C GLU A 74 17.32 -23.42 -12.21
N LYS A 75 16.45 -24.43 -11.98
CA LYS A 75 15.55 -24.96 -13.01
C LYS A 75 14.61 -23.88 -13.55
N MET A 76 13.94 -23.14 -12.66
CA MET A 76 13.01 -22.07 -13.05
C MET A 76 13.71 -20.95 -13.84
N ALA A 77 14.91 -20.56 -13.42
CA ALA A 77 15.72 -19.58 -14.14
C ALA A 77 16.11 -20.08 -15.53
N GLY A 78 16.49 -21.35 -15.64
CA GLY A 78 16.77 -22.01 -16.92
C GLY A 78 15.56 -22.01 -17.86
N GLU A 79 14.38 -22.37 -17.36
CA GLU A 79 13.13 -22.37 -18.11
C GLU A 79 12.76 -20.96 -18.59
N ALA A 80 12.77 -19.96 -17.69
CA ALA A 80 12.45 -18.57 -18.03
C ALA A 80 13.39 -18.01 -19.10
N LEU A 81 14.68 -18.32 -19.00
CA LEU A 81 15.69 -17.88 -19.97
C LEU A 81 15.53 -18.60 -21.32
N ALA A 82 15.16 -19.88 -21.31
CA ALA A 82 14.84 -20.63 -22.53
C ALA A 82 13.59 -20.06 -23.23
N GLU A 83 12.54 -19.72 -22.47
CA GLU A 83 11.35 -19.07 -22.99
C GLU A 83 11.64 -17.69 -23.57
N HIS A 84 12.47 -16.89 -22.89
CA HIS A 84 12.89 -15.59 -23.38
C HIS A 84 13.64 -15.70 -24.71
N ARG A 85 14.62 -16.61 -24.79
CA ARG A 85 15.38 -16.88 -26.02
C ARG A 85 14.50 -17.40 -27.15
N ALA A 86 13.47 -18.17 -26.83
CA ALA A 86 12.48 -18.67 -27.78
C ALA A 86 11.42 -17.62 -28.16
N GLY A 87 11.48 -16.39 -27.64
CA GLY A 87 10.51 -15.33 -27.90
C GLY A 87 9.12 -15.61 -27.32
N LYS A 88 9.00 -16.49 -26.32
CA LYS A 88 7.75 -16.84 -25.66
C LYS A 88 7.38 -15.90 -24.53
N THR A 89 8.31 -15.05 -24.08
CA THR A 89 8.06 -14.05 -23.05
C THR A 89 7.28 -12.87 -23.62
N ARG A 90 6.28 -12.38 -22.87
CA ARG A 90 5.54 -11.17 -23.19
C ARG A 90 6.22 -9.96 -22.54
N PRO A 91 6.52 -8.89 -23.27
CA PRO A 91 7.02 -7.66 -22.65
C PRO A 91 5.95 -7.11 -21.70
N MET A 92 6.38 -6.55 -20.58
CA MET A 92 5.52 -5.89 -19.61
C MET A 92 6.01 -4.45 -19.42
N SER A 93 5.10 -3.51 -19.23
CA SER A 93 5.36 -2.09 -19.02
C SER A 93 4.53 -1.56 -17.86
N PHE A 94 4.94 -0.43 -17.30
CA PHE A 94 4.13 0.29 -16.31
C PHE A 94 3.25 1.31 -17.02
N ASN A 95 1.96 1.31 -16.69
CA ASN A 95 1.05 2.36 -17.14
C ASN A 95 1.24 3.64 -16.29
N HIS A 96 0.58 4.73 -16.70
CA HIS A 96 0.61 6.03 -16.00
C HIS A 96 0.05 6.02 -14.57
N LYS A 97 -0.57 4.90 -14.15
CA LYS A 97 -1.09 4.67 -12.79
C LYS A 97 -0.18 3.73 -11.98
N GLY A 98 0.98 3.34 -12.51
CA GLY A 98 1.91 2.40 -11.87
C GLY A 98 1.50 0.92 -11.95
N GLY A 99 0.45 0.59 -12.71
CA GLY A 99 0.03 -0.80 -12.91
C GLY A 99 0.88 -1.50 -13.99
N ILE A 100 1.22 -2.77 -13.74
CA ILE A 100 1.93 -3.61 -14.71
C ILE A 100 0.95 -4.07 -15.79
N VAL A 101 1.21 -3.72 -17.05
CA VAL A 101 0.41 -4.10 -18.22
C VAL A 101 1.30 -4.73 -19.28
N PRO A 102 0.77 -5.57 -20.16
CA PRO A 102 1.53 -5.99 -21.33
C PRO A 102 2.02 -4.79 -22.16
N GLY A 103 3.31 -4.80 -22.51
CA GLY A 103 3.95 -3.81 -23.37
C GLY A 103 3.68 -4.03 -24.85
#